data_AF-A0A9X2NLI8-F1
#
_entry.id   AF-A0A9X2NLI8-F1
#
_cell.length_a   1.000
_cell.length_b   1.000
_cell.length_c   1.000
_cell.angle_alpha   90.00
_cell.angle_beta   90.00
_cell.angle_gamma   90.00
#
_symmetry.space_group_name_H-M   'P 1'
#
loop_
_entity.id
_entity.type
_entity.pdbx_description
1 polymer ?
#
loop_
_entity_poly.entity_id
_entity_poly.type
_entity_poly.pdbx_seq_one_letter_code
_entity_poly.pdbx_strand_id
1 'polypeptide(L)'
;MLSADRALQLPSRLLDSVEDTIRTLLGHAGNQDEHGLLDADLSNVETRIAELQRVTADFYDALGQLVQSDVTKDDVFDGNRDRVVEALRQFAREYDRAFVRVGSALEALRQVGHQHVVQCAVKHAGLLDPAAQQHWVTDRVALLSALEAWFVPGGSVHRLVESAYGAVNTLLNAVDRRYNARLRGSDLAVDFRLLAQSLHRQPDDDAARQVYAAAFGDWPAWHVVSGPAEEDVEHATSAAAGQASFGVDLTLREHERHGPAGGRPRKVVDASAQREAALAEAASQAEHRRRCAAALLTPGEVGLEHFTGLDGETAAVLFDTIQLALDMVEPATGVGQAEADEAGVLVSVRLAGRGEQVTVPLSEGDLTAPRLLVTVVPAGATMPSPEPPATGRPRRVA
;
A
#
# COMPACT_ATOMS: atom_id res chain seq x y z
N MET A 1 4.70 -15.46 -4.96
CA MET A 1 4.92 -14.02 -4.68
C MET A 1 5.71 -13.29 -5.77
N LEU A 2 6.82 -13.83 -6.31
CA LEU A 2 7.53 -13.25 -7.49
C LEU A 2 6.62 -12.93 -8.71
N SER A 3 5.51 -13.67 -8.87
CA SER A 3 4.57 -13.44 -9.97
C SER A 3 3.66 -12.22 -9.77
N ALA A 4 3.33 -11.86 -8.52
CA ALA A 4 2.45 -10.73 -8.22
C ALA A 4 3.21 -9.40 -8.37
N ASP A 5 4.43 -9.33 -7.85
CA ASP A 5 5.31 -8.16 -7.96
C ASP A 5 5.63 -7.84 -9.44
N ARG A 6 5.89 -8.89 -10.23
CA ARG A 6 6.07 -8.77 -11.69
C ARG A 6 4.79 -8.32 -12.41
N ALA A 7 3.62 -8.80 -11.98
CA ALA A 7 2.33 -8.40 -12.54
C ALA A 7 2.01 -6.93 -12.25
N LEU A 8 2.45 -6.40 -11.10
CA LEU A 8 2.29 -5.00 -10.72
C LEU A 8 3.26 -4.07 -11.46
N GLN A 9 4.47 -4.50 -11.84
CA GLN A 9 5.43 -3.66 -12.57
C GLN A 9 5.24 -3.64 -14.10
N LEU A 10 4.56 -4.63 -14.66
CA LEU A 10 4.32 -4.76 -16.12
C LEU A 10 3.56 -3.60 -16.77
N PRO A 11 2.59 -2.93 -16.12
CA PRO A 11 1.77 -1.93 -16.79
C PRO A 11 2.49 -0.61 -17.13
N SER A 12 3.48 -0.16 -16.35
CA SER A 12 4.14 1.13 -16.62
C SER A 12 4.92 1.14 -17.94
N ARG A 13 5.72 0.09 -18.18
CA ARG A 13 6.45 -0.09 -19.45
C ARG A 13 5.53 -0.21 -20.66
N LEU A 14 4.35 -0.82 -20.47
CA LEU A 14 3.37 -0.95 -21.54
C LEU A 14 2.78 0.41 -21.91
N LEU A 15 2.48 1.26 -20.93
CA LEU A 15 1.99 2.61 -21.17
C LEU A 15 3.04 3.47 -21.88
N ASP A 16 4.31 3.36 -21.51
CA ASP A 16 5.41 4.04 -22.21
C ASP A 16 5.52 3.58 -23.67
N SER A 17 5.35 2.29 -23.91
CA SER A 17 5.36 1.71 -25.26
C SER A 17 4.17 2.17 -26.12
N VAL A 18 2.99 2.33 -25.50
CA VAL A 18 1.80 2.91 -26.15
C VAL A 18 2.05 4.38 -26.50
N GLU A 19 2.59 5.16 -25.56
CA GLU A 19 2.98 6.56 -25.77
C GLU A 19 3.95 6.70 -26.95
N ASP A 20 5.01 5.90 -26.97
CA ASP A 20 6.03 5.90 -28.01
C ASP A 20 5.46 5.50 -29.38
N THR A 21 4.58 4.49 -29.40
CA THR A 21 3.89 4.06 -30.62
C THR A 21 3.02 5.18 -31.20
N ILE A 22 2.24 5.89 -30.35
CA ILE A 22 1.40 7.00 -30.79
C ILE A 22 2.26 8.17 -31.30
N ARG A 23 3.35 8.50 -30.60
CA ARG A 23 4.25 9.58 -31.03
C ARG A 23 4.96 9.27 -32.34
N THR A 24 5.42 8.04 -32.52
CA THR A 24 6.04 7.58 -33.77
C THR A 24 5.06 7.71 -34.93
N LEU A 25 3.82 7.23 -34.73
CA LEU A 25 2.75 7.34 -35.71
C LEU A 25 2.41 8.80 -36.05
N LEU A 26 2.41 9.72 -35.07
CA LEU A 26 2.22 11.15 -35.31
C LEU A 26 3.40 11.78 -36.07
N GLY A 27 4.63 11.38 -35.74
CA GLY A 27 5.84 11.83 -36.42
C GLY A 27 5.82 11.48 -37.90
N HIS A 28 5.60 10.19 -38.21
CA HIS A 28 5.51 9.71 -39.59
C HIS A 28 4.29 10.29 -40.32
N ALA A 29 3.16 10.52 -39.66
CA ALA A 29 1.99 11.14 -40.30
C ALA A 29 2.26 12.60 -40.73
N GLY A 30 3.07 13.33 -39.95
CA GLY A 30 3.48 14.71 -40.24
C GLY A 30 4.50 14.84 -41.37
N ASN A 31 5.19 13.76 -41.75
CA ASN A 31 6.23 13.77 -42.78
C ASN A 31 5.83 12.90 -43.99
N GLN A 32 5.59 13.55 -45.13
CA GLN A 32 5.11 12.87 -46.34
C GLN A 32 6.08 11.80 -46.86
N ASP A 33 7.37 11.96 -46.66
CA ASP A 33 8.39 10.99 -47.09
C ASP A 33 8.39 9.71 -46.25
N GLU A 34 7.77 9.75 -45.06
CA GLU A 34 7.71 8.65 -44.09
C GLU A 34 6.34 7.96 -44.06
N HIS A 35 5.38 8.39 -44.90
CA HIS A 35 4.04 7.79 -44.97
C HIS A 35 4.04 6.28 -45.26
N GLY A 36 5.12 5.76 -45.86
CA GLY A 36 5.33 4.32 -46.09
C GLY A 36 5.54 3.49 -44.82
N LEU A 37 5.90 4.11 -43.69
CA LEU A 37 6.14 3.41 -42.42
C LEU A 37 4.85 3.23 -41.58
N LEU A 38 3.80 3.98 -41.92
CA LEU A 38 2.57 4.03 -41.12
C LEU A 38 1.82 2.69 -41.03
N ASP A 39 1.91 1.82 -42.04
CA ASP A 39 1.29 0.48 -41.98
C ASP A 39 1.91 -0.40 -40.87
N ALA A 40 3.24 -0.30 -40.70
CA ALA A 40 3.94 -0.99 -39.61
C ALA A 40 3.57 -0.39 -38.25
N ASP A 41 3.46 0.94 -38.15
CA ASP A 41 3.05 1.60 -36.91
C ASP A 41 1.62 1.25 -36.50
N LEU A 42 0.69 1.18 -37.47
CA LEU A 42 -0.68 0.74 -37.22
C LEU A 42 -0.74 -0.73 -36.78
N SER A 43 0.14 -1.58 -37.30
CA SER A 43 0.29 -2.97 -36.84
C SER A 43 0.87 -3.05 -35.42
N ASN A 44 1.77 -2.12 -35.07
CA ASN A 44 2.25 -1.96 -33.69
C ASN A 44 1.11 -1.57 -32.75
N VAL A 45 0.20 -0.67 -33.15
CA VAL A 45 -0.99 -0.34 -32.35
C VAL A 45 -1.84 -1.58 -32.03
N GLU A 46 -2.08 -2.44 -33.01
CA GLU A 46 -2.82 -3.69 -32.80
C GLU A 46 -2.14 -4.59 -31.77
N THR A 47 -0.81 -4.70 -31.87
CA THR A 47 0.02 -5.44 -30.90
C THR A 47 -0.12 -4.84 -29.49
N ARG A 48 -0.10 -3.51 -29.35
CA ARG A 48 -0.26 -2.84 -28.05
C ARG A 48 -1.64 -3.04 -27.44
N ILE A 49 -2.70 -3.06 -28.22
CA ILE A 49 -4.06 -3.37 -27.72
C ILE A 49 -4.11 -4.80 -27.17
N ALA A 50 -3.55 -5.77 -27.89
CA ALA A 50 -3.51 -7.16 -27.43
C ALA A 50 -2.69 -7.33 -26.14
N GLU A 51 -1.57 -6.61 -26.02
CA GLU A 51 -0.78 -6.57 -24.79
C GLU A 51 -1.54 -5.93 -23.62
N LEU A 52 -2.25 -4.82 -23.85
CA LEU A 52 -3.12 -4.17 -22.85
C LEU A 52 -4.18 -5.13 -22.32
N GLN A 53 -4.85 -5.87 -23.22
CA GLN A 53 -5.84 -6.88 -22.84
C GLN A 53 -5.26 -7.96 -21.94
N ARG A 54 -4.12 -8.54 -22.34
CA ARG A 54 -3.46 -9.61 -21.58
C ARG A 54 -3.00 -9.13 -20.20
N VAL A 55 -2.31 -7.98 -20.15
CA VAL A 55 -1.78 -7.43 -18.88
C VAL A 55 -2.92 -7.05 -17.93
N THR A 56 -4.01 -6.48 -18.45
CA THR A 56 -5.19 -6.14 -17.63
C THR A 56 -5.82 -7.39 -17.02
N ALA A 57 -5.96 -8.48 -17.79
CA ALA A 57 -6.48 -9.75 -17.28
C ALA A 57 -5.55 -10.36 -16.21
N ASP A 58 -4.25 -10.45 -16.50
CA ASP A 58 -3.23 -10.97 -15.58
C ASP A 58 -3.23 -10.17 -14.25
N PHE A 59 -3.42 -8.86 -14.33
CA PHE A 59 -3.51 -7.99 -13.16
C PHE A 59 -4.75 -8.29 -12.30
N TYR A 60 -5.95 -8.38 -12.91
CA TYR A 60 -7.17 -8.68 -12.16
C TYR A 60 -7.10 -10.04 -11.46
N ASP A 61 -6.51 -11.04 -12.12
CA ASP A 61 -6.29 -12.36 -11.52
C ASP A 61 -5.32 -12.28 -10.32
N ALA A 62 -4.20 -11.55 -10.47
CA ALA A 62 -3.25 -11.34 -9.38
C ALA A 62 -3.88 -10.59 -8.19
N LEU A 63 -4.71 -9.58 -8.48
CA LEU A 63 -5.43 -8.81 -7.46
C LEU A 63 -6.43 -9.68 -6.70
N GLY A 64 -7.20 -10.51 -7.42
CA GLY A 64 -8.15 -11.45 -6.82
C GLY A 64 -7.47 -12.46 -5.91
N GLN A 65 -6.33 -13.02 -6.34
CA GLN A 65 -5.53 -13.93 -5.53
C GLN A 65 -4.99 -13.26 -4.26
N LEU A 66 -4.51 -12.02 -4.37
CA LEU A 66 -3.96 -11.27 -3.24
C LEU A 66 -5.04 -11.05 -2.17
N VAL A 67 -6.21 -10.54 -2.58
CA VAL A 67 -7.35 -10.30 -1.67
C VAL A 67 -7.88 -11.59 -1.05
N GLN A 68 -7.87 -12.71 -1.77
CA GLN A 68 -8.29 -14.01 -1.20
C GLN A 68 -7.24 -14.62 -0.26
N SER A 69 -5.95 -14.39 -0.53
CA SER A 69 -4.86 -14.93 0.30
C SER A 69 -4.82 -14.30 1.70
N ASP A 70 -5.26 -13.05 1.84
CA ASP A 70 -5.43 -12.33 3.11
C ASP A 70 -6.35 -13.03 4.11
N VAL A 71 -7.29 -13.86 3.62
CA VAL A 71 -8.29 -14.50 4.47
C VAL A 71 -7.75 -15.80 5.10
N THR A 72 -6.64 -16.37 4.62
CA THR A 72 -6.34 -17.78 4.88
C THR A 72 -4.95 -18.15 5.43
N LYS A 73 -3.93 -17.29 5.45
CA LYS A 73 -2.57 -17.72 5.89
C LYS A 73 -1.80 -16.71 6.75
N ASP A 74 -1.50 -17.14 7.98
CA ASP A 74 -0.77 -16.37 9.01
C ASP A 74 0.73 -16.22 8.74
N ASP A 75 1.36 -17.19 8.07
CA ASP A 75 2.83 -17.30 8.00
C ASP A 75 3.47 -16.50 6.84
N VAL A 76 2.66 -15.95 5.93
CA VAL A 76 3.13 -15.27 4.70
C VAL A 76 3.18 -13.74 4.86
N PHE A 77 2.64 -13.22 5.97
CA PHE A 77 2.30 -11.80 6.10
C PHE A 77 3.42 -10.92 6.68
N ASP A 78 4.29 -11.42 7.56
CA ASP A 78 5.19 -10.55 8.34
C ASP A 78 6.47 -10.11 7.57
N GLY A 79 6.87 -10.79 6.49
CA GLY A 79 8.12 -10.45 5.75
C GLY A 79 7.95 -9.71 4.42
N ASN A 80 6.77 -9.78 3.81
CA ASN A 80 6.52 -9.26 2.44
C ASN A 80 5.45 -8.16 2.36
N ARG A 81 4.82 -7.80 3.49
CA ARG A 81 3.77 -6.79 3.57
C ARG A 81 4.21 -5.43 3.06
N ASP A 82 5.30 -4.89 3.61
CA ASP A 82 5.73 -3.54 3.27
C ASP A 82 6.19 -3.46 1.82
N ARG A 83 6.77 -4.54 1.29
CA ARG A 83 7.11 -4.66 -0.13
C ARG A 83 5.87 -4.67 -1.03
N VAL A 84 4.81 -5.40 -0.68
CA VAL A 84 3.57 -5.44 -1.49
C VAL A 84 2.80 -4.12 -1.39
N VAL A 85 2.71 -3.53 -0.20
CA VAL A 85 2.06 -2.24 0.00
C VAL A 85 2.84 -1.14 -0.72
N GLU A 86 4.17 -1.13 -0.63
CA GLU A 86 4.99 -0.15 -1.34
C GLU A 86 4.97 -0.38 -2.85
N ALA A 87 5.01 -1.63 -3.32
CA ALA A 87 4.85 -1.94 -4.74
C ALA A 87 3.50 -1.45 -5.28
N LEU A 88 2.41 -1.59 -4.50
CA LEU A 88 1.09 -1.09 -4.91
C LEU A 88 1.00 0.45 -4.86
N ARG A 89 1.61 1.10 -3.87
CA ARG A 89 1.68 2.58 -3.79
C ARG A 89 2.51 3.15 -4.93
N GLN A 90 3.66 2.54 -5.19
CA GLN A 90 4.55 2.91 -6.28
C GLN A 90 3.89 2.69 -7.63
N PHE A 91 3.23 1.55 -7.82
CA PHE A 91 2.42 1.25 -8.99
C PHE A 91 1.41 2.36 -9.29
N ALA A 92 0.62 2.76 -8.30
CA ALA A 92 -0.39 3.80 -8.45
C ALA A 92 0.20 5.16 -8.87
N ARG A 93 1.32 5.56 -8.26
CA ARG A 93 2.03 6.82 -8.58
C ARG A 93 2.65 6.83 -9.97
N GLU A 94 3.24 5.70 -10.39
CA GLU A 94 3.82 5.56 -11.72
C GLU A 94 2.74 5.60 -12.81
N TYR A 95 1.58 5.02 -12.52
CA TYR A 95 0.45 4.97 -13.43
C TYR A 95 -0.11 6.36 -13.76
N ASP A 96 -0.28 7.23 -12.77
CA ASP A 96 -0.81 8.58 -12.97
C ASP A 96 0.07 9.39 -13.93
N ARG A 97 1.40 9.30 -13.77
CA ARG A 97 2.35 10.02 -14.64
C ARG A 97 2.32 9.49 -16.07
N ALA A 98 2.30 8.17 -16.24
CA ALA A 98 2.23 7.56 -17.57
C ALA A 98 0.89 7.86 -18.26
N PHE A 99 -0.22 7.87 -17.51
CA PHE A 99 -1.55 8.19 -18.03
C PHE A 99 -1.64 9.62 -18.57
N VAL A 100 -1.07 10.60 -17.87
CA VAL A 100 -1.02 11.99 -18.36
C VAL A 100 -0.26 12.08 -19.69
N ARG A 101 0.86 11.36 -19.82
CA ARG A 101 1.66 11.38 -21.06
C ARG A 101 0.94 10.71 -22.22
N VAL A 102 0.36 9.53 -22.01
CA VAL A 102 -0.45 8.83 -23.02
C VAL A 102 -1.68 9.65 -23.40
N GLY A 103 -2.36 10.26 -22.42
CA GLY A 103 -3.49 11.15 -22.66
C GLY A 103 -3.11 12.35 -23.54
N SER A 104 -1.95 12.97 -23.30
CA SER A 104 -1.44 14.04 -24.16
C SER A 104 -1.12 13.56 -25.58
N ALA A 105 -0.57 12.35 -25.74
CA ALA A 105 -0.28 11.78 -27.06
C ALA A 105 -1.57 11.45 -27.83
N LEU A 106 -2.57 10.88 -27.15
CA LEU A 106 -3.89 10.61 -27.72
C LEU A 106 -4.63 11.90 -28.10
N GLU A 107 -4.52 12.96 -27.30
CA GLU A 107 -5.10 14.27 -27.64
C GLU A 107 -4.47 14.83 -28.93
N ALA A 108 -3.14 14.73 -29.06
CA ALA A 108 -2.45 15.13 -30.29
C ALA A 108 -2.90 14.27 -31.50
N LEU A 109 -3.08 12.96 -31.31
CA LEU A 109 -3.62 12.06 -32.34
C LEU A 109 -5.04 12.44 -32.74
N ARG A 110 -5.89 12.81 -31.78
CA ARG A 110 -7.26 13.27 -32.04
C ARG A 110 -7.28 14.58 -32.83
N GLN A 111 -6.36 15.50 -32.55
CA GLN A 111 -6.23 16.77 -33.28
C GLN A 111 -5.83 16.57 -34.75
N VAL A 112 -4.94 15.61 -35.04
CA VAL A 112 -4.58 15.22 -36.41
C VAL A 112 -5.73 14.45 -37.08
N GLY A 113 -6.44 13.63 -36.31
CA GLY A 113 -7.61 12.87 -36.73
C GLY A 113 -7.25 11.48 -37.28
N HIS A 114 -7.92 10.44 -36.74
CA HIS A 114 -7.67 9.04 -37.12
C HIS A 114 -7.82 8.79 -38.62
N GLN A 115 -8.85 9.39 -39.23
CA GLN A 115 -9.11 9.30 -40.66
C GLN A 115 -7.93 9.79 -41.50
N HIS A 116 -7.30 10.89 -41.09
CA HIS A 116 -6.22 11.52 -41.85
C HIS A 116 -4.97 10.65 -41.84
N VAL A 117 -4.55 10.18 -40.66
CA VAL A 117 -3.40 9.29 -40.50
C VAL A 117 -3.54 8.04 -41.38
N VAL A 118 -4.71 7.39 -41.33
CA VAL A 118 -4.97 6.17 -42.09
C VAL A 118 -5.03 6.43 -43.60
N GLN A 119 -5.55 7.58 -44.03
CA GLN A 119 -5.53 7.99 -45.44
C GLN A 119 -4.13 8.27 -45.99
N CYS A 120 -3.19 8.72 -45.15
CA CYS A 120 -1.79 8.82 -45.51
C CYS A 120 -1.18 7.42 -45.72
N ALA A 121 -1.48 6.49 -44.82
CA ALA A 121 -0.95 5.13 -44.84
C ALA A 121 -1.48 4.29 -46.02
N VAL A 122 -2.76 4.39 -46.37
CA VAL A 122 -3.40 3.51 -47.38
C VAL A 122 -2.74 3.60 -48.76
N LYS A 123 -2.16 4.75 -49.10
CA LYS A 123 -1.43 4.96 -50.37
C LYS A 123 -0.19 4.09 -50.50
N HIS A 124 0.37 3.67 -49.37
CA HIS A 124 1.59 2.86 -49.29
C HIS A 124 1.32 1.41 -48.85
N ALA A 125 0.07 1.06 -48.52
CA ALA A 125 -0.32 -0.27 -48.07
C ALA A 125 -0.31 -1.36 -49.17
N GLY A 126 0.07 -1.02 -50.40
CA GLY A 126 0.18 -1.98 -51.52
C GLY A 126 -1.16 -2.53 -52.05
N LEU A 127 -2.29 -1.93 -51.66
CA LEU A 127 -3.63 -2.33 -52.09
C LEU A 127 -3.97 -1.70 -53.45
N LEU A 128 -4.40 -2.51 -54.41
CA LEU A 128 -4.74 -2.06 -55.77
C LEU A 128 -6.25 -1.81 -55.97
N ASP A 129 -7.10 -2.55 -55.25
CA ASP A 129 -8.55 -2.46 -55.37
C ASP A 129 -9.13 -1.34 -54.48
N PRO A 130 -9.91 -0.38 -55.02
CA PRO A 130 -10.53 0.68 -54.24
C PRO A 130 -11.47 0.18 -53.12
N ALA A 131 -12.18 -0.93 -53.32
CA ALA A 131 -13.05 -1.47 -52.28
C ALA A 131 -12.23 -2.05 -51.11
N ALA A 132 -11.16 -2.78 -51.40
CA ALA A 132 -10.20 -3.24 -50.40
C ALA A 132 -9.52 -2.10 -49.64
N GLN A 133 -9.14 -1.01 -50.31
CA GLN A 133 -8.59 0.19 -49.67
C GLN A 133 -9.57 0.81 -48.67
N GLN A 134 -10.85 0.96 -49.07
CA GLN A 134 -11.87 1.54 -48.20
C GLN A 134 -12.15 0.67 -46.96
N HIS A 135 -12.19 -0.65 -47.13
CA HIS A 135 -12.35 -1.58 -46.02
C HIS A 135 -11.16 -1.49 -45.04
N TRP A 136 -9.94 -1.53 -45.56
CA TRP A 136 -8.72 -1.38 -44.76
C TRP A 136 -8.70 -0.05 -43.99
N VAL A 137 -9.08 1.06 -44.63
CA VAL A 137 -9.18 2.37 -43.96
C VAL A 137 -10.17 2.31 -42.79
N THR A 138 -11.34 1.72 -43.03
CA THR A 138 -12.40 1.60 -42.00
C THR A 138 -11.89 0.81 -40.81
N ASP A 139 -11.23 -0.32 -41.05
CA ASP A 139 -10.70 -1.19 -40.00
C ASP A 139 -9.59 -0.51 -39.19
N ARG A 140 -8.67 0.20 -39.85
CA ARG A 140 -7.57 0.91 -39.17
C ARG A 140 -8.04 2.15 -38.41
N VAL A 141 -9.07 2.85 -38.89
CA VAL A 141 -9.71 3.92 -38.12
C VAL A 141 -10.42 3.34 -36.89
N ALA A 142 -11.12 2.21 -37.02
CA ALA A 142 -11.74 1.52 -35.90
C ALA A 142 -10.69 1.06 -34.88
N LEU A 143 -9.52 0.60 -35.33
CA LEU A 143 -8.40 0.21 -34.47
C LEU A 143 -7.86 1.38 -33.62
N LEU A 144 -7.60 2.53 -34.24
CA LEU A 144 -7.14 3.73 -33.50
C LEU A 144 -8.18 4.21 -32.49
N SER A 145 -9.46 4.17 -32.89
CA SER A 145 -10.59 4.52 -32.02
C SER A 145 -10.74 3.52 -30.87
N ALA A 146 -10.49 2.24 -31.13
CA ALA A 146 -10.47 1.20 -30.10
C ALA A 146 -9.36 1.45 -29.10
N LEU A 147 -8.12 1.77 -29.54
CA LEU A 147 -7.03 2.14 -28.64
C LEU A 147 -7.43 3.31 -27.75
N GLU A 148 -7.97 4.39 -28.32
CA GLU A 148 -8.38 5.56 -27.56
C GLU A 148 -9.45 5.23 -26.50
N ALA A 149 -10.41 4.36 -26.82
CA ALA A 149 -11.46 3.93 -25.91
C ALA A 149 -10.94 3.24 -24.63
N TRP A 150 -9.72 2.69 -24.64
CA TRP A 150 -9.08 2.16 -23.42
C TRP A 150 -8.78 3.24 -22.38
N PHE A 151 -8.53 4.48 -22.84
CA PHE A 151 -8.01 5.60 -22.05
C PHE A 151 -9.02 6.72 -21.78
N VAL A 152 -10.20 6.68 -22.39
CA VAL A 152 -11.32 7.59 -22.07
C VAL A 152 -11.70 7.47 -20.59
N PRO A 153 -12.17 8.54 -19.91
CA PRO A 153 -12.69 8.45 -18.54
C PRO A 153 -13.69 7.29 -18.38
N GLY A 154 -13.46 6.42 -17.40
CA GLY A 154 -14.27 5.21 -17.19
C GLY A 154 -13.98 4.04 -18.14
N GLY A 155 -12.95 4.15 -18.99
CA GLY A 155 -12.41 3.07 -19.82
C GLY A 155 -11.67 1.99 -19.02
N SER A 156 -11.23 0.93 -19.69
CA SER A 156 -10.62 -0.24 -19.04
C SER A 156 -9.40 0.11 -18.19
N VAL A 157 -8.54 1.00 -18.68
CA VAL A 157 -7.32 1.42 -17.98
C VAL A 157 -7.66 2.22 -16.71
N HIS A 158 -8.64 3.13 -16.80
CA HIS A 158 -9.09 3.90 -15.65
C HIS A 158 -9.70 3.00 -14.56
N ARG A 159 -10.56 2.05 -14.97
CA ARG A 159 -11.16 1.07 -14.04
C ARG A 159 -10.13 0.15 -13.41
N LEU A 160 -9.06 -0.19 -14.13
CA LEU A 160 -7.95 -0.98 -13.59
C LEU A 160 -7.28 -0.24 -12.44
N VAL A 161 -6.98 1.05 -12.62
CA VAL A 161 -6.38 1.92 -11.61
C VAL A 161 -7.30 2.09 -10.41
N GLU A 162 -8.58 2.39 -10.63
CA GLU A 162 -9.58 2.48 -9.54
C GLU A 162 -9.68 1.17 -8.75
N SER A 163 -9.67 0.03 -9.44
CA SER A 163 -9.68 -1.28 -8.81
C SER A 163 -8.41 -1.53 -7.99
N ALA A 164 -7.24 -1.11 -8.50
CA ALA A 164 -5.98 -1.20 -7.78
C ALA A 164 -6.01 -0.38 -6.49
N TYR A 165 -6.44 0.88 -6.54
CA TYR A 165 -6.63 1.73 -5.37
C TYR A 165 -7.61 1.11 -4.36
N GLY A 166 -8.74 0.59 -4.84
CA GLY A 166 -9.73 -0.09 -4.00
C GLY A 166 -9.18 -1.33 -3.31
N ALA A 167 -8.37 -2.12 -4.00
CA ALA A 167 -7.72 -3.29 -3.43
C ALA A 167 -6.64 -2.92 -2.41
N VAL A 168 -5.81 -1.89 -2.67
CA VAL A 168 -4.85 -1.37 -1.67
C VAL A 168 -5.56 -1.01 -0.38
N ASN A 169 -6.66 -0.25 -0.47
CA ASN A 169 -7.43 0.13 0.70
C ASN A 169 -8.04 -1.09 1.40
N THR A 170 -8.50 -2.09 0.64
CA THR A 170 -9.05 -3.33 1.20
C THR A 170 -7.98 -4.12 1.96
N LEU A 171 -6.78 -4.26 1.40
CA LEU A 171 -5.65 -4.93 2.04
C LEU A 171 -5.22 -4.19 3.30
N LEU A 172 -5.05 -2.86 3.25
CA LEU A 172 -4.71 -2.05 4.43
C LEU A 172 -5.76 -2.21 5.55
N ASN A 173 -7.04 -2.18 5.21
CA ASN A 173 -8.11 -2.42 6.19
C ASN A 173 -8.09 -3.84 6.75
N ALA A 174 -7.78 -4.86 5.94
CA ALA A 174 -7.65 -6.23 6.41
C ALA A 174 -6.48 -6.38 7.39
N VAL A 175 -5.35 -5.75 7.07
CA VAL A 175 -4.17 -5.67 7.93
C VAL A 175 -4.49 -4.96 9.23
N ASP A 176 -5.12 -3.79 9.19
CA ASP A 176 -5.48 -3.04 10.40
C ASP A 176 -6.45 -3.83 11.27
N ARG A 177 -7.45 -4.49 10.69
CA ARG A 177 -8.37 -5.37 11.43
C ARG A 177 -7.62 -6.49 12.13
N ARG A 178 -6.68 -7.12 11.45
CA ARG A 178 -5.87 -8.22 11.98
C ARG A 178 -4.88 -7.76 13.05
N TYR A 179 -4.24 -6.61 12.84
CA TYR A 179 -3.37 -5.98 13.83
C TYR A 179 -4.16 -5.62 15.10
N ASN A 180 -5.34 -5.01 14.94
CA ASN A 180 -6.25 -4.72 16.05
C ASN A 180 -6.78 -5.98 16.75
N ALA A 181 -6.98 -7.08 16.01
CA ALA A 181 -7.34 -8.38 16.59
C ALA A 181 -6.18 -8.99 17.40
N ARG A 182 -4.92 -8.79 16.99
CA ARG A 182 -3.72 -9.19 17.75
C ARG A 182 -3.47 -8.29 18.97
N LEU A 183 -3.74 -6.98 18.85
CA LEU A 183 -3.49 -5.99 19.91
C LEU A 183 -4.52 -6.08 21.05
N ARG A 184 -5.76 -6.47 20.73
CA ARG A 184 -6.71 -6.95 21.74
C ARG A 184 -6.17 -8.31 22.19
N GLY A 185 -5.39 -8.34 23.28
CA GLY A 185 -4.56 -9.46 23.72
C GLY A 185 -5.22 -10.81 23.99
N SER A 186 -6.39 -11.09 23.45
CA SER A 186 -7.01 -12.42 23.42
C SER A 186 -7.75 -12.60 22.07
N ASP A 187 -7.34 -13.61 21.30
CA ASP A 187 -8.06 -14.01 20.10
C ASP A 187 -9.35 -14.70 20.55
N LEU A 188 -10.48 -14.01 20.41
CA LEU A 188 -11.81 -14.49 20.80
C LEU A 188 -12.10 -15.91 20.29
N ALA A 189 -11.64 -16.27 19.09
CA ALA A 189 -11.85 -17.60 18.51
C ALA A 189 -10.96 -18.67 19.15
N VAL A 190 -9.79 -18.30 19.65
CA VAL A 190 -8.91 -19.17 20.45
C VAL A 190 -9.48 -19.31 21.86
N ASP A 191 -9.93 -18.21 22.46
CA ASP A 191 -10.54 -18.21 23.80
C ASP A 191 -11.80 -19.09 23.85
N PHE A 192 -12.69 -18.97 22.86
CA PHE A 192 -13.87 -19.83 22.77
C PHE A 192 -13.52 -21.31 22.55
N ARG A 193 -12.45 -21.61 21.80
CA ARG A 193 -11.97 -23.00 21.64
C ARG A 193 -11.40 -23.56 22.94
N LEU A 194 -10.62 -22.76 23.67
CA LEU A 194 -10.10 -23.14 24.99
C LEU A 194 -11.24 -23.32 25.99
N LEU A 195 -12.24 -22.45 25.98
CA LEU A 195 -13.43 -22.56 26.82
C LEU A 195 -14.24 -23.82 26.49
N ALA A 196 -14.48 -24.10 25.20
CA ALA A 196 -15.18 -25.32 24.77
C ALA A 196 -14.44 -26.60 25.20
N GLN A 197 -13.11 -26.62 25.07
CA GLN A 197 -12.29 -27.74 25.58
C GLN A 197 -12.35 -27.84 27.10
N SER A 198 -12.37 -26.72 27.82
CA SER A 198 -12.45 -26.69 29.27
C SER A 198 -13.80 -27.21 29.77
N LEU A 199 -14.90 -26.82 29.12
CA LEU A 199 -16.25 -27.35 29.39
C LEU A 199 -16.34 -28.85 29.09
N HIS A 200 -15.77 -29.31 27.97
CA HIS A 200 -15.81 -30.72 27.58
C HIS A 200 -15.01 -31.64 28.52
N ARG A 201 -13.98 -31.11 29.20
CA ARG A 201 -13.16 -31.88 30.15
C ARG A 201 -13.79 -32.03 31.54
N GLN A 202 -14.93 -31.39 31.81
CA GLN A 202 -15.56 -31.49 33.13
C GLN A 202 -16.18 -32.87 33.35
N PRO A 203 -16.11 -33.40 34.58
CA PRO A 203 -16.57 -34.75 34.90
C PRO A 203 -18.10 -34.90 34.88
N ASP A 204 -18.84 -33.79 35.06
CA ASP A 204 -20.30 -33.74 35.10
C ASP A 204 -20.84 -32.35 34.69
N ASP A 205 -22.16 -32.27 34.50
CA ASP A 205 -22.86 -31.06 34.04
C ASP A 205 -22.81 -29.91 35.07
N ASP A 206 -22.68 -30.22 36.36
CA ASP A 206 -22.61 -29.21 37.42
C ASP A 206 -21.23 -28.52 37.43
N ALA A 207 -20.14 -29.28 37.26
CA ALA A 207 -18.80 -28.74 37.06
C ALA A 207 -18.69 -27.96 35.74
N ALA A 208 -19.33 -28.43 34.66
CA ALA A 208 -19.43 -27.66 33.41
C ALA A 208 -20.15 -26.33 33.62
N ARG A 209 -21.24 -26.31 34.39
CA ARG A 209 -22.00 -25.10 34.72
C ARG A 209 -21.17 -24.11 35.55
N GLN A 210 -20.30 -24.59 36.45
CA GLN A 210 -19.39 -23.73 37.21
C GLN A 210 -18.31 -23.08 36.33
N VAL A 211 -17.72 -23.82 35.39
CA VAL A 211 -16.75 -23.27 34.42
C VAL A 211 -17.41 -22.25 33.50
N TYR A 212 -18.63 -22.53 33.04
CA TYR A 212 -19.44 -21.59 32.28
C TYR A 212 -19.72 -20.30 33.08
N ALA A 213 -20.19 -20.44 34.33
CA ALA A 213 -20.48 -19.31 35.20
C ALA A 213 -19.24 -18.44 35.46
N ALA A 214 -18.08 -19.05 35.69
CA ALA A 214 -16.82 -18.35 35.86
C ALA A 214 -16.36 -17.60 34.60
N ALA A 215 -16.56 -18.18 33.42
CA ALA A 215 -16.16 -17.59 32.15
C ALA A 215 -17.06 -16.42 31.70
N PHE A 216 -18.36 -16.49 31.98
CA PHE A 216 -19.35 -15.48 31.55
C PHE A 216 -19.77 -14.51 32.66
N GLY A 217 -19.19 -14.64 33.86
CA GLY A 217 -19.55 -13.80 34.99
C GLY A 217 -20.95 -14.07 35.55
N ASP A 218 -21.50 -15.25 35.31
CA ASP A 218 -22.79 -15.71 35.85
C ASP A 218 -22.63 -16.16 37.31
N TRP A 219 -22.01 -15.29 38.10
CA TRP A 219 -21.90 -15.46 39.54
C TRP A 219 -23.22 -15.01 40.16
N PRO A 220 -23.77 -15.76 41.14
CA PRO A 220 -24.86 -15.23 41.94
C PRO A 220 -24.39 -13.90 42.54
N ALA A 221 -25.18 -12.84 42.37
CA ALA A 221 -24.85 -11.54 42.96
C ALA A 221 -24.61 -11.73 44.47
N TRP A 222 -23.36 -11.57 44.91
CA TRP A 222 -23.03 -11.51 46.33
C TRP A 222 -23.54 -10.18 46.86
N HIS A 223 -24.85 -10.09 47.09
CA HIS A 223 -25.37 -9.06 47.96
C HIS A 223 -24.73 -9.31 49.33
N VAL A 224 -23.89 -8.38 49.78
CA VAL A 224 -23.55 -8.29 51.20
C VAL A 224 -24.88 -8.28 51.92
N VAL A 225 -25.18 -9.37 52.65
CA VAL A 225 -26.36 -9.46 53.51
C VAL A 225 -26.13 -8.43 54.61
N SER A 226 -26.53 -7.19 54.32
CA SER A 226 -26.83 -6.22 55.35
C SER A 226 -27.99 -6.82 56.15
N GLY A 227 -27.92 -6.76 57.47
CA GLY A 227 -28.94 -7.28 58.38
C GLY A 227 -30.35 -6.78 58.03
N PRO A 228 -31.39 -7.33 58.68
CA PRO A 228 -32.78 -7.17 58.24
C PRO A 228 -33.09 -5.70 57.97
N ALA A 229 -33.34 -5.39 56.71
CA ALA A 229 -33.81 -4.08 56.29
C ALA A 229 -35.20 -3.88 56.91
N GLU A 230 -35.35 -2.92 57.81
CA GLU A 230 -36.64 -2.27 58.00
C GLU A 230 -36.90 -1.47 56.71
N GLU A 231 -37.43 -2.16 55.72
CA GLU A 231 -37.90 -1.56 54.49
C GLU A 231 -39.26 -0.91 54.80
N ASP A 232 -39.30 0.42 54.77
CA ASP A 232 -40.53 1.20 54.85
C ASP A 232 -41.29 1.05 53.52
N VAL A 233 -42.11 0.00 53.43
CA VAL A 233 -42.88 -0.35 52.23
C VAL A 233 -44.20 0.42 52.23
N GLU A 234 -44.18 1.76 52.16
CA GLU A 234 -45.43 2.50 51.95
C GLU A 234 -45.86 2.52 50.47
N HIS A 235 -44.97 2.36 49.48
CA HIS A 235 -45.30 2.58 48.05
C HIS A 235 -44.86 1.46 47.10
N ALA A 236 -44.95 0.18 47.50
CA ALA A 236 -44.90 -0.94 46.55
C ALA A 236 -46.31 -1.46 46.30
N THR A 237 -46.94 -1.07 45.19
CA THR A 237 -48.11 -1.77 44.68
C THR A 237 -47.65 -3.11 44.10
N SER A 238 -47.88 -4.19 44.84
CA SER A 238 -47.79 -5.55 44.32
C SER A 238 -48.75 -5.67 43.14
N ALA A 239 -48.23 -5.93 41.93
CA ALA A 239 -49.08 -6.32 40.81
C ALA A 239 -49.77 -7.63 41.19
N ALA A 240 -51.08 -7.57 41.45
CA ALA A 240 -51.86 -8.76 41.73
C ALA A 240 -51.77 -9.70 40.53
N ALA A 241 -51.32 -10.94 40.76
CA ALA A 241 -51.38 -12.01 39.78
C ALA A 241 -52.85 -12.39 39.52
N GLY A 242 -53.55 -11.55 38.78
CA GLY A 242 -54.92 -11.78 38.34
C GLY A 242 -54.94 -12.64 37.09
N GLN A 243 -55.77 -13.68 37.10
CA GLN A 243 -56.08 -14.59 35.99
C GLN A 243 -56.92 -13.96 34.87
N ALA A 244 -56.83 -12.63 34.69
CA ALA A 244 -57.53 -11.94 33.62
C ALA A 244 -56.62 -11.85 32.40
N SER A 245 -57.07 -12.33 31.23
CA SER A 245 -56.31 -12.14 30.00
C SER A 245 -56.32 -10.66 29.62
N PHE A 246 -55.14 -10.09 29.45
CA PHE A 246 -54.99 -8.75 28.92
C PHE A 246 -55.02 -8.86 27.39
N GLY A 247 -56.05 -8.29 26.77
CA GLY A 247 -56.09 -8.16 25.31
C GLY A 247 -55.06 -7.14 24.86
N VAL A 248 -54.00 -7.60 24.19
CA VAL A 248 -53.01 -6.71 23.56
C VAL A 248 -53.46 -6.47 22.13
N ASP A 249 -53.85 -5.23 21.83
CA ASP A 249 -54.22 -4.82 20.48
C ASP A 249 -52.94 -4.59 19.66
N LEU A 250 -52.59 -5.58 18.84
CA LEU A 250 -51.43 -5.53 17.94
C LEU A 250 -51.78 -4.72 16.69
N THR A 251 -51.42 -3.44 16.69
CA THR A 251 -51.45 -2.60 15.49
C THR A 251 -50.15 -2.81 14.70
N LEU A 252 -50.20 -3.68 13.69
CA LEU A 252 -49.13 -3.79 12.69
C LEU A 252 -49.15 -2.52 11.81
N ARG A 253 -47.99 -1.89 11.64
CA ARG A 253 -47.83 -0.67 10.85
C ARG A 253 -47.78 -1.01 9.36
N GLU A 254 -48.64 -0.40 8.56
CA GLU A 254 -48.75 -0.64 7.11
C GLU A 254 -47.75 0.16 6.25
N HIS A 255 -47.00 1.13 6.81
CA HIS A 255 -46.04 1.93 6.03
C HIS A 255 -44.72 2.19 6.76
N GLU A 256 -43.62 2.07 6.00
CA GLU A 256 -42.28 2.49 6.41
C GLU A 256 -42.23 4.01 6.58
N ARG A 257 -41.74 4.46 7.74
CA ARG A 257 -41.38 5.86 7.96
C ARG A 257 -40.19 6.21 7.06
N HIS A 258 -40.46 6.83 5.92
CA HIS A 258 -39.55 7.88 5.47
C HIS A 258 -39.68 9.01 6.48
N GLY A 259 -38.62 9.26 7.25
CA GLY A 259 -38.55 10.44 8.12
C GLY A 259 -38.77 11.71 7.27
N PRO A 260 -39.31 12.80 7.86
CA PRO A 260 -39.50 14.04 7.13
C PRO A 260 -38.18 14.48 6.48
N ALA A 261 -38.23 14.76 5.17
CA ALA A 261 -37.10 15.31 4.44
C ALA A 261 -36.77 16.70 4.99
N GLY A 262 -35.78 16.80 5.87
CA GLY A 262 -35.30 18.08 6.41
C GLY A 262 -35.15 18.10 7.93
N GLY A 263 -34.29 17.23 8.47
CA GLY A 263 -33.69 17.47 9.78
C GLY A 263 -32.55 18.48 9.62
N ARG A 264 -32.55 19.56 10.40
CA ARG A 264 -31.43 20.51 10.46
C ARG A 264 -30.13 19.73 10.70
N PRO A 265 -29.08 19.91 9.89
CA PRO A 265 -27.84 19.16 10.04
C PRO A 265 -27.33 19.29 11.47
N ARG A 266 -26.92 18.16 12.05
CA ARG A 266 -26.38 18.06 13.41
C ARG A 266 -25.28 19.13 13.54
N LYS A 267 -25.33 19.95 14.59
CA LYS A 267 -24.32 20.99 14.83
C LYS A 267 -22.96 20.27 14.89
N VAL A 268 -22.09 20.57 13.92
CA VAL A 268 -20.73 20.00 13.86
C VAL A 268 -20.07 20.29 15.19
N VAL A 269 -19.58 19.25 15.85
CA VAL A 269 -18.87 19.37 17.13
C VAL A 269 -17.66 20.26 16.89
N ASP A 270 -17.45 21.23 17.77
CA ASP A 270 -16.30 22.12 17.69
C ASP A 270 -15.02 21.29 17.89
N ALA A 271 -14.32 21.04 16.78
CA ALA A 271 -13.08 20.27 16.73
C ALA A 271 -11.83 21.16 16.89
N SER A 272 -11.98 22.42 17.32
CA SER A 272 -10.85 23.34 17.53
C SER A 272 -9.81 22.76 18.48
N ALA A 273 -10.22 22.27 19.65
CA ALA A 273 -9.31 21.66 20.62
C ALA A 273 -8.59 20.41 20.08
N GLN A 274 -9.29 19.57 19.30
CA GLN A 274 -8.68 18.39 18.66
C GLN A 274 -7.68 18.80 17.57
N ARG A 275 -7.99 19.84 16.80
CA ARG A 275 -7.09 20.39 15.80
C ARG A 275 -5.86 21.03 16.42
N GLU A 276 -6.00 21.76 17.52
CA GLU A 276 -4.89 22.34 18.27
C GLU A 276 -3.96 21.26 18.84
N ALA A 277 -4.54 20.20 19.44
CA ALA A 277 -3.76 19.06 19.92
C ALA A 277 -2.99 18.36 18.79
N ALA A 278 -3.65 18.07 17.67
CA ALA A 278 -3.01 17.44 16.52
C ALA A 278 -1.90 18.31 15.90
N LEU A 279 -2.07 19.64 15.88
CA LEU A 279 -1.03 20.57 15.42
C LEU A 279 0.17 20.60 16.37
N ALA A 280 -0.07 20.57 17.69
CA ALA A 280 1.00 20.52 18.68
C ALA A 280 1.80 19.22 18.59
N GLU A 281 1.13 18.08 18.40
CA GLU A 281 1.76 16.77 18.19
C GLU A 281 2.55 16.72 16.87
N ALA A 282 1.99 17.24 15.77
CA ALA A 282 2.71 17.33 14.51
C ALA A 282 3.97 18.21 14.62
N ALA A 283 3.90 19.31 15.39
CA ALA A 283 5.03 20.18 15.64
C ALA A 283 6.12 19.51 16.47
N SER A 284 5.76 18.80 17.55
CA SER A 284 6.72 18.07 18.39
C SER A 284 7.41 16.94 17.60
N GLN A 285 6.65 16.20 16.78
CA GLN A 285 7.23 15.17 15.94
C GLN A 285 8.14 15.76 14.85
N ALA A 286 7.75 16.88 14.22
CA ALA A 286 8.62 17.56 13.27
C ALA A 286 9.91 18.11 13.90
N GLU A 287 9.88 18.51 15.17
CA GLU A 287 11.08 18.91 15.92
C GLU A 287 11.95 17.72 16.29
N HIS A 288 11.36 16.61 16.75
CA HIS A 288 12.08 15.37 17.01
C HIS A 288 12.80 14.85 15.76
N ARG A 289 12.09 14.74 14.62
CA ARG A 289 12.69 14.34 13.34
C ARG A 289 13.87 15.23 12.94
N ARG A 290 13.74 16.55 13.11
CA ARG A 290 14.83 17.49 12.81
C ARG A 290 16.05 17.29 13.71
N ARG A 291 15.85 16.98 14.99
CA ARG A 291 16.96 16.68 15.92
C ARG A 291 17.66 15.38 15.55
N CYS A 292 16.91 14.32 15.28
CA CYS A 292 17.48 13.03 14.85
C CYS A 292 18.23 13.18 13.52
N ALA A 293 17.65 13.86 12.53
CA ALA A 293 18.32 14.15 11.26
C ALA A 293 19.67 14.86 11.49
N ALA A 294 19.66 15.94 12.29
CA ALA A 294 20.86 16.72 12.54
C ALA A 294 21.97 15.92 13.24
N ALA A 295 21.61 14.98 14.11
CA ALA A 295 22.57 14.10 14.79
C ALA A 295 23.13 13.00 13.88
N LEU A 296 22.39 12.58 12.85
CA LEU A 296 22.78 11.50 11.95
C LEU A 296 23.55 11.97 10.71
N LEU A 297 23.39 13.23 10.29
CA LEU A 297 24.03 13.74 9.07
C LEU A 297 25.55 13.69 9.15
N THR A 298 26.17 13.15 8.10
CA THR A 298 27.62 13.01 7.99
C THR A 298 28.19 13.92 6.90
N PRO A 299 29.40 14.47 7.07
CA PRO A 299 30.05 15.31 6.05
C PRO A 299 30.56 14.51 4.83
N GLY A 300 30.47 13.19 4.85
CA GLY A 300 30.96 12.27 3.82
C GLY A 300 30.99 10.84 4.35
N GLU A 301 31.81 9.99 3.74
CA GLU A 301 31.97 8.60 4.18
C GLU A 301 32.78 8.55 5.48
N VAL A 302 32.14 8.08 6.56
CA VAL A 302 32.73 7.99 7.91
C VAL A 302 32.62 6.59 8.47
N GLY A 303 33.49 6.22 9.41
CA GLY A 303 33.35 4.96 10.16
C GLY A 303 32.26 5.06 11.24
N LEU A 304 31.81 3.92 11.77
CA LEU A 304 30.83 3.89 12.87
C LEU A 304 31.29 4.65 14.12
N GLU A 305 32.61 4.78 14.33
CA GLU A 305 33.21 5.56 15.40
C GLU A 305 32.79 7.05 15.40
N HIS A 306 32.31 7.57 14.26
CA HIS A 306 31.80 8.94 14.16
C HIS A 306 30.55 9.17 15.04
N PHE A 307 29.75 8.14 15.26
CA PHE A 307 28.50 8.21 16.03
C PHE A 307 28.71 7.96 17.54
N THR A 308 29.92 8.24 18.04
CA THR A 308 30.23 8.09 19.46
C THR A 308 29.37 9.05 20.29
N GLY A 309 28.72 8.52 21.34
CA GLY A 309 27.88 9.30 22.26
C GLY A 309 26.49 9.64 21.74
N LEU A 310 26.03 8.99 20.66
CA LEU A 310 24.66 9.10 20.16
C LEU A 310 23.67 8.60 21.23
N ASP A 311 22.53 9.28 21.37
CA ASP A 311 21.43 8.84 22.25
C ASP A 311 20.78 7.56 21.73
N GLY A 312 20.20 6.75 22.61
CA GLY A 312 19.68 5.42 22.26
C GLY A 312 18.57 5.43 21.22
N GLU A 313 17.68 6.42 21.26
CA GLU A 313 16.59 6.56 20.29
C GLU A 313 17.14 6.83 18.89
N THR A 314 18.04 7.81 18.76
CA THR A 314 18.69 8.13 17.48
C THR A 314 19.60 7.00 17.00
N ALA A 315 20.24 6.28 17.93
CA ALA A 315 21.06 5.11 17.62
C ALA A 315 20.23 3.94 17.08
N ALA A 316 19.05 3.68 17.65
CA ALA A 316 18.15 2.65 17.15
C ALA A 316 17.75 2.94 15.70
N VAL A 317 17.34 4.18 15.39
CA VAL A 317 17.01 4.60 14.01
C VAL A 317 18.17 4.37 13.05
N LEU A 318 19.40 4.71 13.46
CA LEU A 318 20.59 4.48 12.65
C LEU A 318 20.83 2.99 12.39
N PHE A 319 20.77 2.15 13.43
CA PHE A 319 21.10 0.74 13.30
C PHE A 319 20.05 -0.07 12.56
N ASP A 320 18.76 0.22 12.76
CA ASP A 320 17.68 -0.38 11.99
C ASP A 320 17.86 -0.05 10.49
N THR A 321 18.21 1.21 10.19
CA THR A 321 18.45 1.63 8.80
C THR A 321 19.72 1.02 8.22
N ILE A 322 20.80 0.90 9.01
CA ILE A 322 22.04 0.21 8.58
C ILE A 322 21.76 -1.25 8.29
N GLN A 323 20.96 -1.93 9.11
CA GLN A 323 20.58 -3.32 8.89
C GLN A 323 19.81 -3.46 7.57
N LEU A 324 18.81 -2.61 7.33
CA LEU A 324 18.07 -2.59 6.06
C LEU A 324 19.01 -2.31 4.86
N ALA A 325 19.94 -1.38 5.01
CA ALA A 325 20.92 -1.08 3.96
C ALA A 325 21.82 -2.30 3.68
N LEU A 326 22.29 -3.01 4.71
CA LEU A 326 23.10 -4.22 4.57
C LEU A 326 22.36 -5.37 3.88
N ASP A 327 21.07 -5.53 4.14
CA ASP A 327 20.22 -6.52 3.48
C ASP A 327 19.98 -6.21 1.99
N MET A 328 20.13 -4.94 1.60
CA MET A 328 19.97 -4.43 0.22
C MET A 328 21.30 -4.15 -0.48
N VAL A 329 22.42 -4.72 -0.02
CA VAL A 329 23.73 -4.53 -0.66
C VAL A 329 23.71 -5.03 -2.10
N GLU A 330 24.04 -4.14 -3.03
CA GLU A 330 24.14 -4.49 -4.44
C GLU A 330 25.45 -5.24 -4.73
N PRO A 331 25.41 -6.45 -5.32
CA PRO A 331 26.61 -7.27 -5.52
C PRO A 331 27.68 -6.63 -6.42
N ALA A 332 27.28 -5.74 -7.33
CA ALA A 332 28.17 -5.10 -8.30
C ALA A 332 29.03 -3.98 -7.68
N THR A 333 28.46 -3.24 -6.72
CA THR A 333 29.10 -2.08 -6.08
C THR A 333 29.58 -2.37 -4.66
N GLY A 334 28.99 -3.39 -4.01
CA GLY A 334 29.25 -3.71 -2.61
C GLY A 334 28.70 -2.66 -1.63
N VAL A 335 27.76 -1.83 -2.11
CA VAL A 335 27.14 -0.74 -1.34
C VAL A 335 25.66 -1.05 -1.14
N GLY A 336 25.20 -0.87 0.09
CA GLY A 336 23.79 -0.91 0.48
C GLY A 336 23.25 0.49 0.75
N GLN A 337 21.97 0.73 0.46
CA GLN A 337 21.31 2.01 0.72
C GLN A 337 19.90 1.78 1.27
N ALA A 338 19.52 2.53 2.30
CA ALA A 338 18.18 2.51 2.88
C ALA A 338 17.81 3.90 3.41
N GLU A 339 16.51 4.22 3.37
CA GLU A 339 15.96 5.47 3.87
C GLU A 339 15.36 5.27 5.27
N ALA A 340 15.60 6.24 6.15
CA ALA A 340 15.06 6.29 7.50
C ALA A 340 13.94 7.33 7.56
N ASP A 341 12.69 6.93 7.35
CA ASP A 341 11.53 7.85 7.33
C ASP A 341 11.37 8.62 8.65
N GLU A 342 11.72 7.99 9.77
CA GLU A 342 11.65 8.56 11.11
C GLU A 342 12.65 9.70 11.33
N ALA A 343 13.76 9.73 10.58
CA ALA A 343 14.73 10.82 10.62
C ALA A 343 14.76 11.65 9.33
N GLY A 344 14.08 11.22 8.26
CA GLY A 344 14.14 11.86 6.94
C GLY A 344 15.55 11.89 6.36
N VAL A 345 16.30 10.79 6.48
CA VAL A 345 17.68 10.66 5.99
C VAL A 345 17.85 9.43 5.12
N LEU A 346 18.78 9.49 4.16
CA LEU A 346 19.23 8.38 3.35
C LEU A 346 20.59 7.91 3.86
N VAL A 347 20.70 6.62 4.19
CA VAL A 347 21.90 6.00 4.72
C VAL A 347 22.48 5.06 3.66
N SER A 348 23.78 5.20 3.39
CA SER A 348 24.55 4.24 2.60
C SER A 348 25.62 3.58 3.44
N VAL A 349 25.76 2.27 3.27
CA VAL A 349 26.68 1.44 4.04
C VAL A 349 27.57 0.64 3.10
N ARG A 350 28.85 0.57 3.45
CA ARG A 350 29.86 -0.26 2.79
C ARG A 350 30.72 -0.98 3.82
N LEU A 351 31.00 -2.26 3.57
CA LEU A 351 31.90 -3.05 4.42
C LEU A 351 33.36 -2.66 4.16
N ALA A 352 34.09 -2.26 5.21
CA ALA A 352 35.50 -1.92 5.13
C ALA A 352 36.34 -2.98 5.84
N GLY A 353 36.87 -3.95 5.08
CA GLY A 353 37.71 -5.02 5.61
C GLY A 353 36.88 -6.20 6.16
N ARG A 354 37.19 -7.42 5.69
CA ARG A 354 36.51 -8.63 6.17
C ARG A 354 37.08 -9.05 7.53
N GLY A 355 36.25 -9.01 8.57
CA GLY A 355 36.57 -9.57 9.89
C GLY A 355 37.15 -8.58 10.91
N GLU A 356 37.33 -7.31 10.55
CA GLU A 356 37.68 -6.26 11.51
C GLU A 356 36.43 -5.81 12.27
N GLN A 357 36.53 -5.71 13.60
CA GLN A 357 35.48 -5.18 14.46
C GLN A 357 35.93 -3.85 15.07
N VAL A 358 34.99 -2.94 15.25
CA VAL A 358 35.15 -1.65 15.91
C VAL A 358 34.19 -1.60 17.09
N THR A 359 34.67 -1.08 18.23
CA THR A 359 33.84 -0.81 19.40
C THR A 359 33.54 0.69 19.44
N VAL A 360 32.26 1.03 19.46
CA VAL A 360 31.74 2.41 19.47
C VAL A 360 31.04 2.65 20.81
N PRO A 361 31.51 3.60 21.63
CA PRO A 361 30.81 3.98 22.85
C PRO A 361 29.57 4.82 22.51
N LEU A 362 28.39 4.32 22.85
CA LEU A 362 27.11 5.04 22.77
C LEU A 362 26.72 5.55 24.15
N SER A 363 25.67 6.38 24.24
CA SER A 363 25.22 6.88 25.55
C SER A 363 24.73 5.76 26.48
N GLU A 364 24.24 4.66 25.91
CA GLU A 364 23.65 3.53 26.64
C GLU A 364 24.61 2.35 26.86
N GLY A 365 25.79 2.37 26.24
CA GLY A 365 26.78 1.30 26.33
C GLY A 365 27.66 1.19 25.10
N ASP A 366 28.50 0.15 25.06
CA ASP A 366 29.46 -0.05 23.98
C ASP A 366 28.91 -1.01 22.91
N LEU A 367 28.85 -0.56 21.65
CA LEU A 367 28.49 -1.40 20.51
C LEU A 367 29.75 -1.99 19.88
N THR A 368 29.80 -3.32 19.72
CA THR A 368 30.84 -3.98 18.92
C THR A 368 30.25 -4.44 17.60
N ALA A 369 30.72 -3.86 16.49
CA ALA A 369 30.21 -4.11 15.14
C ALA A 369 31.35 -4.30 14.14
N PRO A 370 31.11 -4.93 12.98
CA PRO A 370 32.08 -4.94 11.88
C PRO A 370 32.49 -3.51 11.49
N ARG A 371 33.68 -3.35 10.94
CA ARG A 371 34.12 -2.06 10.41
C ARG A 371 33.28 -1.69 9.17
N LEU A 372 32.35 -0.77 9.36
CA LEU A 372 31.47 -0.24 8.31
C LEU A 372 31.84 1.21 8.01
N LEU A 373 31.72 1.56 6.74
CA LEU A 373 31.74 2.94 6.26
C LEU A 373 30.30 3.35 5.95
N VAL A 374 29.88 4.45 6.55
CA VAL A 374 28.52 4.95 6.56
C VAL A 374 28.53 6.38 6.01
N THR A 375 27.60 6.67 5.11
CA THR A 375 27.32 8.03 4.66
C THR A 375 25.84 8.29 4.87
N VAL A 376 25.50 9.38 5.54
CA VAL A 376 24.13 9.82 5.82
C VAL A 376 23.92 11.20 5.24
N VAL A 377 22.90 11.34 4.39
CA VAL A 377 22.47 12.61 3.78
C VAL A 377 20.96 12.82 3.99
N PRO A 378 20.40 14.02 3.77
CA PRO A 378 18.96 14.23 3.84
C PRO A 378 18.22 13.37 2.80
N ALA A 379 17.02 12.89 3.16
CA ALA A 379 16.13 12.22 2.23
C ALA A 379 15.89 13.06 0.96
N GLY A 380 16.01 12.43 -0.22
CA GLY A 380 15.92 13.09 -1.52
C GLY A 380 17.18 13.82 -2.00
N ALA A 381 18.26 13.86 -1.21
CA ALA A 381 19.56 14.33 -1.68
C ALA A 381 20.28 13.23 -2.49
N THR A 382 21.09 13.64 -3.47
CA THR A 382 21.91 12.70 -4.24
C THR A 382 23.11 12.26 -3.41
N MET A 383 23.28 10.94 -3.24
CA MET A 383 24.45 10.39 -2.57
C MET A 383 25.74 10.74 -3.31
N PRO A 384 26.81 11.14 -2.61
CA PRO A 384 28.12 11.28 -3.23
C PRO A 384 28.55 9.93 -3.81
N SER A 385 29.04 9.92 -5.06
CA SER A 385 29.56 8.69 -5.68
C SER A 385 30.71 8.13 -4.85
N PRO A 386 30.78 6.80 -4.66
CA PRO A 386 31.85 6.18 -3.87
C PRO A 386 33.20 6.51 -4.51
N GLU A 387 34.10 7.08 -3.72
CA GLU A 387 35.47 7.32 -4.15
C GLU A 387 36.16 5.94 -4.33
N PRO A 388 36.80 5.66 -5.48
CA PRO A 388 37.44 4.37 -5.70
C PRO A 388 38.52 4.15 -4.64
N PRO A 389 38.67 2.92 -4.11
CA PRO A 389 39.61 2.64 -3.04
C PRO A 389 41.02 3.07 -3.47
N ALA A 390 41.65 3.94 -2.67
CA ALA A 390 43.04 4.33 -2.84
C ALA A 390 43.89 3.06 -2.93
N THR A 391 44.40 2.78 -4.13
CA THR A 391 45.24 1.61 -4.38
C THR A 391 46.50 1.71 -3.53
N GLY A 392 46.53 0.91 -2.46
CA GLY A 392 47.69 0.78 -1.59
C GLY A 392 48.90 0.38 -2.41
N ARG A 393 49.87 1.30 -2.52
CA ARG A 393 51.18 1.07 -3.11
C ARG A 393 51.83 -0.12 -2.40
N PRO A 394 52.24 -1.20 -3.10
CA PRO A 394 52.87 -2.33 -2.44
C PRO A 394 54.18 -1.87 -1.79
N ARG A 395 54.26 -2.00 -0.46
CA ARG A 395 55.50 -1.89 0.30
C ARG A 395 56.46 -2.94 -0.25
N ARG A 396 57.51 -2.50 -0.96
CA ARG A 396 58.69 -3.32 -1.24
C ARG A 396 59.22 -3.84 0.10
N VAL A 397 59.16 -5.15 0.28
CA VAL A 397 59.99 -5.87 1.24
C VAL A 397 61.20 -6.40 0.47
N ALA A 398 62.35 -6.27 1.10
CA ALA A 398 63.71 -6.40 0.59
C ALA A 398 64.01 -7.68 -0.21
#